data_AF-A0A836RH75-F1
#
_entry.id   AF-A0A836RH75-F1
#
_cell.length_a   1.000
_cell.length_b   1.000
_cell.length_c   1.000
_cell.angle_alpha   90.00
_cell.angle_beta   90.00
_cell.angle_gamma   90.00
#
_symmetry.space_group_name_H-M   'P 1'
#
loop_
_entity.id
_entity.type
_entity.pdbx_description
1 polymer ?
#
loop_
_entity_poly.entity_id
_entity_poly.type
_entity_poly.pdbx_seq_one_letter_code
_entity_poly.pdbx_strand_id
1 'polypeptide(L)' 'MTLSKLARHINAPRDLVMQGVGWLAREGKVTFHEGTRSRVISLT' A
#
# COMPACT_ATOMS: atom_id res chain seq x y z
N MET A 1 0.61 7.06 -2.53
CA MET A 1 -0.59 6.98 -1.65
C MET A 1 -0.25 6.23 -0.37
N THR A 2 -0.72 6.63 0.83
CA THR A 2 -0.48 5.84 2.06
C THR A 2 -1.43 4.65 2.14
N LEU A 3 -1.05 3.62 2.90
CA LEU A 3 -1.84 2.40 3.07
C LEU A 3 -3.22 2.67 3.70
N SER A 4 -3.27 3.56 4.69
CA SER A 4 -4.53 3.99 5.31
C SER A 4 -5.42 4.78 4.34
N LYS A 5 -4.84 5.62 3.47
CA LYS A 5 -5.59 6.35 2.45
C LYS A 5 -6.14 5.41 1.38
N LEU A 6 -5.36 4.40 0.96
CA LEU A 6 -5.81 3.37 0.04
C LEU A 6 -6.98 2.56 0.64
N ALA A 7 -6.84 2.05 1.87
CA ALA A 7 -7.89 1.29 2.54
C ALA A 7 -9.23 2.05 2.62
N ARG A 8 -9.18 3.35 2.95
CA ARG A 8 -10.36 4.22 2.93
C ARG A 8 -10.93 4.41 1.52
N HIS A 9 -10.08 4.54 0.51
CA HIS A 9 -10.51 4.78 -0.87
C HIS A 9 -11.25 3.59 -1.48
N ILE A 10 -10.80 2.37 -1.19
CA ILE A 10 -11.42 1.13 -1.70
C ILE A 10 -12.41 0.49 -0.72
N ASN A 11 -12.71 1.17 0.40
CA ASN A 11 -13.60 0.71 1.46
C ASN A 11 -13.34 -0.74 1.90
N ALA A 12 -12.06 -1.06 2.17
CA ALA A 12 -11.63 -2.40 2.56
C ALA A 12 -10.87 -2.40 3.90
N PRO A 13 -10.95 -3.50 4.67
CA PRO A 13 -10.16 -3.67 5.89
C PRO A 13 -8.65 -3.49 5.64
N ARG A 14 -7.95 -2.79 6.54
CA ARG A 14 -6.54 -2.43 6.36
C ARG A 14 -5.63 -3.64 6.22
N ASP A 15 -5.91 -4.71 6.95
CA ASP A 15 -5.22 -6.00 6.88
C ASP A 15 -5.39 -6.67 5.51
N LEU A 16 -6.59 -6.68 4.94
CA LEU A 16 -6.84 -7.16 3.58
C LEU A 16 -6.02 -6.35 2.56
N VAL A 17 -6.01 -5.02 2.71
CA VAL A 17 -5.23 -4.13 1.84
C VAL A 17 -3.72 -4.38 1.99
N MET A 18 -3.23 -4.59 3.22
CA MET A 18 -1.83 -4.95 3.47
C MET A 18 -1.44 -6.24 2.74
N GLN A 19 -2.28 -7.27 2.80
CA GLN A 19 -2.04 -8.54 2.11
C GLN A 19 -1.99 -8.35 0.59
N GLY A 20 -2.97 -7.64 0.02
CA GLY A 20 -3.02 -7.37 -1.42
C GLY A 20 -1.83 -6.55 -1.91
N VAL A 21 -1.48 -5.47 -1.20
CA VAL A 21 -0.31 -4.65 -1.55
C VAL A 21 0.98 -5.46 -1.39
N GLY A 22 1.08 -6.33 -0.38
CA GLY A 22 2.21 -7.24 -0.21
C GLY A 22 2.37 -8.23 -1.37
N TRP A 23 1.26 -8.76 -1.89
CA TRP A 23 1.27 -9.59 -3.09
C TRP A 23 1.80 -8.83 -4.31
N LEU A 24 1.28 -7.62 -4.55
CA LEU A 24 1.72 -6.77 -5.65
C LEU A 24 3.20 -6.41 -5.55
N ALA A 25 3.72 -6.23 -4.33
CA ALA A 25 5.12 -5.94 -4.10
C ALA A 25 6.01 -7.14 -4.43
N ARG A 26 5.56 -8.37 -4.12
CA ARG A 26 6.26 -9.61 -4.51
C ARG A 26 6.35 -9.77 -6.03
N GLU A 27 5.34 -9.29 -6.76
CA GLU A 27 5.33 -9.30 -8.23
C GLU A 27 6.06 -8.09 -8.85
N GLY A 28 6.61 -7.19 -8.04
CA GLY A 28 7.33 -6.00 -8.53
C GLY A 28 6.42 -4.95 -9.17
N LYS A 29 5.13 -4.90 -8.80
CA LYS A 29 4.14 -3.95 -9.35
C LYS A 29 4.02 -2.66 -8.54
N VAL A 30 4.47 -2.70 -7.29
CA VAL A 30 4.43 -1.55 -6.38
C VAL A 30 5.74 -1.40 -5.63
N THR A 31 6.09 -0.15 -5.31
CA THR A 31 7.26 0.21 -4.50
C THR A 31 6.82 0.93 -3.23
N PHE A 32 7.56 0.70 -2.15
CA PHE A 32 7.39 1.39 -0.88
C PHE A 32 8.47 2.44 -0.71
N HIS A 33 8.06 3.64 -0.33
CA HIS A 33 8.95 4.75 -0.02
C HIS A 33 8.81 5.10 1.45
N GLU A 34 9.92 5.20 2.16
CA GLU A 34 9.93 5.72 3.52
C GLU A 34 9.79 7.24 3.49
N GLY A 35 8.70 7.73 4.09
CA GLY A 35 8.53 9.14 4.39
C GLY A 35 8.70 9.38 5.89
N THR A 36 9.08 10.60 6.26
CA THR A 36 9.39 11.02 7.65
C THR A 36 8.30 10.72 8.67
N ARG A 37 7.04 10.63 8.24
CA ARG A 37 5.87 10.33 9.09
C ARG A 37 5.09 9.08 8.69
N SER A 38 5.25 8.59 7.46
CA SER A 38 4.46 7.47 6.95
C SER A 38 5.08 6.87 5.70
N ARG A 39 4.96 5.55 5.55
CA ARG A 39 5.31 4.86 4.30
C ARG A 39 4.29 5.16 3.20
N VAL A 40 4.79 5.46 2.01
CA VAL A 40 3.99 5.73 0.81
C VAL A 40 4.18 4.59 -0.18
N ILE A 41 3.08 4.19 -0.84
CA ILE A 41 3.07 3.17 -1.89
C ILE A 41 2.86 3.88 -3.24
N SER A 42 3.59 3.46 -4.25
CA SER A 42 3.41 3.86 -5.65
C SER A 42 3.49 2.64 -6.56
N LEU A 43 3.03 2.79 -7.80
CA LEU A 43 3.33 1.84 -8.85
C LEU A 43 4.83 1.91 -9.18
N THR A 44 5.36 0.79 -9.68
CA THR A 44 6.73 0.69 -10.22
C THR A 44 6.80 1.32 -11.61
#